data_AF-A0A958HG31-F1
#
_entry.id   AF-A0A958HG31-F1
#
_cell.length_a   1.000
_cell.length_b   1.000
_cell.length_c   1.000
_cell.angle_alpha   90.00
_cell.angle_beta   90.00
_cell.angle_gamma   90.00
#
_symmetry.space_group_name_H-M   'P 1'
#
loop_
_entity.id
_entity.type
_entity.pdbx_description
1 polymer ?
#
loop_
_entity_poly.entity_id
_entity_poly.type
_entity_poly.pdbx_seq_one_letter_code
_entity_poly.pdbx_strand_id
1 'polypeptide(L)' 'MTYQNIVLTGFMGTGKTVVGKAVAERLGRIFIDMDEVIQRKTGK' A
#
# COMPACT_ATOMS: atom_id res chain seq x y z
N MET A 1 -12.53 4.81 17.56
CA MET A 1 -12.21 5.68 16.41
C MET A 1 -12.15 4.82 15.17
N THR A 2 -12.82 5.21 14.09
CA THR A 2 -12.74 4.57 12.77
C THR A 2 -11.59 5.19 12.00
N TYR A 3 -10.50 4.45 11.81
CA TYR A 3 -9.36 4.92 11.03
C TYR A 3 -9.64 4.73 9.53
N GLN A 4 -9.57 5.81 8.76
CA GLN A 4 -9.66 5.75 7.30
C GLN A 4 -8.39 5.17 6.68
N ASN A 5 -8.54 4.51 5.53
CA ASN A 5 -7.41 3.98 4.77
C ASN A 5 -6.75 5.09 3.94
N ILE A 6 -5.42 5.02 3.80
CA ILE A 6 -4.64 5.88 2.90
C ILE A 6 -4.35 5.07 1.64
N VAL A 7 -4.76 5.58 0.48
CA VAL A 7 -4.55 4.91 -0.81
C VAL A 7 -3.56 5.73 -1.63
N LEU A 8 -2.44 5.11 -2.03
CA LEU A 8 -1.46 5.73 -2.91
C LEU A 8 -1.72 5.27 -4.35
N THR A 9 -1.96 6.23 -5.25
CA THR A 9 -2.23 6.00 -6.67
C THR A 9 -1.18 6.70 -7.55
N GLY A 10 -1.10 6.31 -8.82
CA GLY A 10 -0.16 6.84 -9.81
C GLY A 10 0.53 5.73 -10.62
N PHE A 11 1.26 6.12 -11.66
CA PHE A 11 1.94 5.19 -12.58
C PHE A 11 3.05 4.35 -11.92
N MET A 12 3.46 3.26 -12.57
CA MET A 12 4.60 2.45 -12.14
C MET A 12 5.87 3.31 -12.07
N GLY A 13 6.74 3.07 -11.08
CA GLY A 13 8.01 3.79 -10.94
C GLY A 13 7.93 5.16 -10.25
N THR A 14 6.73 5.67 -9.90
CA THR A 14 6.57 6.97 -9.20
C THR A 14 6.88 6.93 -7.69
N GLY A 15 7.38 5.80 -7.17
CA GLY A 15 7.79 5.69 -5.76
C GLY A 15 6.69 5.37 -4.74
N LYS A 16 5.48 4.99 -5.19
CA LYS A 16 4.33 4.69 -4.30
C LYS A 16 4.66 3.68 -3.19
N THR A 17 5.37 2.60 -3.52
CA THR A 17 5.76 1.57 -2.54
C THR A 17 6.73 2.11 -1.49
N VAL A 18 7.69 2.94 -1.91
CA VAL A 18 8.68 3.54 -1.00
C VAL A 18 8.01 4.51 -0.04
N VAL A 19 7.19 5.42 -0.58
CA VAL A 19 6.43 6.39 0.24
C VAL A 19 5.43 5.69 1.15
N GLY A 20 4.71 4.69 0.65
CA GLY A 20 3.71 3.95 1.42
C GLY A 20 4.30 3.22 2.62
N LYS A 21 5.45 2.58 2.46
CA LYS A 21 6.17 1.95 3.58
C LYS A 21 6.59 2.96 4.64
N ALA A 22 7.16 4.10 4.22
CA ALA A 22 7.57 5.16 5.15
C ALA A 22 6.38 5.79 5.89
N VAL A 23 5.25 5.98 5.21
CA VAL A 23 4.01 6.49 5.83
C VAL A 23 3.45 5.48 6.83
N ALA A 24 3.43 4.19 6.46
CA ALA A 24 2.94 3.14 7.34
C ALA A 24 3.77 3.03 8.63
N GLU A 25 5.10 3.05 8.51
CA GLU A 25 6.04 3.05 9.64
C GLU A 25 5.81 4.25 10.56
N ARG A 26 5.76 5.47 10.01
CA ARG A 26 5.56 6.71 10.78
C ARG A 26 4.22 6.77 11.52
N LEU A 27 3.18 6.14 10.96
CA LEU A 27 1.84 6.12 11.53
C LEU A 27 1.58 4.87 12.39
N GLY A 28 2.53 3.94 12.50
CA GLY A 28 2.32 2.65 13.18
C GLY A 28 1.22 1.81 12.53
N ARG A 29 1.10 1.88 11.20
CA ARG A 29 0.07 1.18 10.41
C ARG A 29 0.70 0.10 9.54
N ILE A 30 -0.14 -0.79 9.03
CA ILE A 30 0.26 -1.84 8.09
C ILE A 30 0.31 -1.26 6.68
N PHE A 31 1.37 -1.56 5.94
CA PHE A 31 1.44 -1.33 4.50
C PHE A 31 0.85 -2.54 3.77
N ILE A 32 -0.04 -2.29 2.79
CA ILE A 32 -0.62 -3.33 1.94
C ILE A 32 -0.26 -3.00 0.49
N ASP A 33 0.39 -3.94 -0.20
CA ASP A 33 0.58 -3.89 -1.65
C ASP A 33 -0.61 -4.56 -2.33
N MET A 34 -1.39 -3.78 -3.08
CA MET A 34 -2.60 -4.29 -3.73
C MET A 34 -2.26 -5.24 -4.87
N ASP A 35 -1.13 -5.05 -5.56
CA ASP A 35 -0.71 -5.93 -6.66
C ASP A 35 -0.41 -7.33 -6.11
N GLU A 36 0.29 -7.42 -4.98
CA GLU A 36 0.55 -8.69 -4.28
C GLU A 36 -0.75 -9.34 -3.77
N VAL A 37 -1.67 -8.55 -3.20
CA VAL A 37 -2.96 -9.06 -2.73
C VAL A 37 -3.78 -9.62 -3.88
N ILE A 38 -3.78 -8.97 -5.04
CA ILE A 38 -4.47 -9.46 -6.24
C ILE A 38 -3.82 -10.77 -6.69
N GLN A 39 -2.50 -10.81 -6.88
CA GLN A 39 -1.79 -12.02 -7.32
C GLN A 39 -2.07 -13.23 -6.42
N ARG A 40 -2.02 -13.04 -5.11
CA ARG A 40 -2.35 -14.10 -4.13
C ARG A 40 -3.79 -14.59 -4.25
N LYS A 41 -4.74 -13.70 -4.59
CA LYS A 41 -6.17 -14.04 -4.74
C LYS A 41 -6.49 -14.66 -6.10
N THR A 42 -5.80 -14.25 -7.16
CA THR A 42 -6.07 -14.68 -8.54
C THR A 42 -5.23 -15.88 -8.95
N GLY A 43 -4.14 -16.18 -8.24
CA GLY A 43 -3.18 -17.21 -8.61
C GLY A 43 -2.42 -16.89 -9.90
N LYS A 44 -2.48 -15.63 -10.35
CA LYS A 44 -1.85 -15.05 -11.52
C LYS A 44 -1.38 -13.65 -11.17
#